data_AF-A0A1Z4BZW9-F1
#
_entry.id   AF-A0A1Z4BZW9-F1
#
_cell.length_a   1.000
_cell.length_b   1.000
_cell.length_c   1.000
_cell.angle_alpha   90.00
_cell.angle_beta   90.00
_cell.angle_gamma   90.00
#
_symmetry.space_group_name_H-M   'P 1'
#
loop_
_entity.id
_entity.type
_entity.pdbx_description
1 polymer ?
#
loop_
_entity_poly.entity_id
_entity_poly.type
_entity_poly.pdbx_seq_one_letter_code
_entity_poly.pdbx_strand_id
1 'polypeptide(L)'
;MAFWAAIVLGAGLGLAGPASATEYVYRDLMANTLPAPGCAAEPEAIAHANKPFNLNKYSKKFCQSQGYGWHVEAIKDNGKAVCQDCGGVNAGKKQCHLEDVVVTCKRIKPGSVGMLPGKS
;
A
#
# COMPACT_ATOMS: atom_id res chain seq x y z
N MET A 1 4.24 -74.28 -2.22
CA MET A 1 3.94 -74.00 -3.63
C MET A 1 3.09 -72.73 -3.63
N ALA A 2 3.73 -71.56 -3.76
CA ALA A 2 3.59 -70.64 -4.91
C ALA A 2 2.12 -70.25 -5.15
N PHE A 3 1.69 -69.00 -4.99
CA PHE A 3 2.06 -67.90 -5.86
C PHE A 3 1.71 -66.53 -5.24
N TRP A 4 2.59 -65.55 -5.48
CA TRP A 4 2.40 -64.13 -5.23
C TRP A 4 1.29 -63.54 -6.11
N ALA A 5 0.53 -62.57 -5.59
CA ALA A 5 -0.03 -61.48 -6.39
C ALA A 5 -0.08 -60.21 -5.53
N ALA A 6 0.99 -59.42 -5.62
CA ALA A 6 1.05 -58.07 -5.08
C ALA A 6 0.04 -57.19 -5.81
N ILE A 7 -0.93 -56.64 -5.08
CA ILE A 7 -1.78 -55.57 -5.59
C ILE A 7 -0.91 -54.32 -5.68
N VAL A 8 -0.59 -53.96 -6.92
CA VAL A 8 0.14 -52.76 -7.30
C VAL A 8 -0.62 -51.53 -6.77
N LEU A 9 -0.03 -50.85 -5.77
CA LEU A 9 -0.35 -49.46 -5.47
C LEU A 9 0.03 -48.64 -6.71
N GLY A 10 -0.95 -48.40 -7.58
CA GLY A 10 -0.83 -47.48 -8.69
C GLY A 10 -0.72 -46.05 -8.17
N ALA A 11 0.50 -45.58 -7.98
CA ALA A 11 0.82 -44.20 -7.70
C ALA A 11 0.43 -43.33 -8.91
N GLY A 12 -0.78 -42.78 -8.91
CA GLY A 12 -1.17 -41.71 -9.81
C GLY A 12 -0.48 -40.41 -9.40
N LEU A 13 0.77 -40.22 -9.83
CA LEU A 13 1.43 -38.92 -9.75
C LEU A 13 0.72 -37.94 -10.71
N GLY A 14 -0.17 -37.12 -10.15
CA GLY A 14 -0.69 -35.95 -10.83
C GLY A 14 0.45 -34.97 -11.12
N LEU A 15 0.71 -34.72 -12.40
CA LEU A 15 1.59 -33.63 -12.86
C LEU A 15 0.88 -32.30 -12.60
N ALA A 16 0.96 -31.80 -11.37
CA ALA A 16 0.72 -30.40 -11.08
C ALA A 16 1.92 -29.61 -11.60
N GLY A 17 1.77 -28.94 -12.75
CA GLY A 17 2.75 -27.94 -13.18
C GLY A 17 2.86 -26.83 -12.12
N PRO A 18 4.02 -26.16 -11.98
CA PRO A 18 4.16 -25.06 -11.03
C PRO A 18 3.19 -23.95 -11.43
N ALA A 19 2.14 -23.75 -10.66
CA ALA A 19 1.34 -22.55 -10.74
C ALA A 19 2.24 -21.38 -10.33
N SER A 20 2.69 -20.58 -11.30
CA SER A 20 3.39 -19.32 -11.03
C SER A 20 2.43 -18.38 -10.32
N ALA A 21 2.34 -18.51 -9.00
CA ALA A 21 1.58 -17.61 -8.17
C ALA A 21 2.26 -16.24 -8.18
N THR A 22 1.49 -15.20 -8.49
CA THR A 22 1.95 -13.82 -8.33
C THR A 22 2.28 -13.59 -6.85
N GLU A 23 3.55 -13.69 -6.49
CA GLU A 23 4.03 -13.33 -5.17
C GLU A 23 4.03 -11.80 -5.04
N TYR A 24 3.54 -11.30 -3.91
CA TYR A 24 3.50 -9.89 -3.58
C TYR A 24 4.46 -9.59 -2.42
N VAL A 25 5.08 -8.42 -2.48
CA VAL A 25 5.85 -7.86 -1.37
C VAL A 25 5.01 -6.77 -0.72
N TYR A 26 4.85 -6.88 0.59
CA TYR A 26 4.12 -5.93 1.42
C TYR A 26 5.09 -5.17 2.31
N ARG A 27 4.82 -3.90 2.54
CA ARG A 27 5.59 -3.10 3.49
C ARG A 27 4.71 -2.05 4.14
N ASP A 28 4.83 -1.94 5.45
CA ASP A 28 4.26 -0.83 6.20
C ASP A 28 5.19 0.38 6.12
N LEU A 29 4.62 1.53 5.78
CA LEU A 29 5.29 2.82 5.75
C LEU A 29 4.59 3.76 6.70
N MET A 30 5.36 4.55 7.43
CA MET A 30 4.88 5.65 8.25
C MET A 30 5.40 6.95 7.64
N ALA A 31 4.50 7.89 7.34
CA ALA A 31 4.88 9.15 6.70
C ALA A 31 3.89 10.28 7.02
N ASN A 32 4.37 11.52 6.83
CA ASN A 32 3.57 12.72 7.04
C ASN A 32 2.98 13.19 5.70
N THR A 33 1.72 13.60 5.74
CA THR A 33 1.08 14.28 4.60
C THR A 33 1.60 15.72 4.46
N LEU A 34 1.39 16.32 3.30
CA LEU A 34 1.66 17.75 3.13
C LEU A 34 0.46 18.58 3.61
N PRO A 35 0.71 19.74 4.22
CA PRO A 35 -0.34 20.63 4.68
C PRO A 35 -1.17 21.16 3.51
N ALA A 36 -2.47 21.37 3.75
CA ALA A 36 -3.38 21.83 2.71
C ALA A 36 -2.93 23.19 2.14
N PRO A 37 -3.03 23.46 0.83
CA PRO A 37 -2.50 24.70 0.23
C PRO A 37 -3.19 25.99 0.68
N GLY A 38 -4.23 25.92 1.51
CA GLY A 38 -4.96 27.08 2.02
C GLY A 38 -5.14 27.03 3.54
N CYS A 39 -5.44 28.19 4.11
CA CYS A 39 -5.67 28.38 5.54
C CYS A 39 -7.18 28.40 5.83
N ALA A 40 -7.59 27.70 6.88
CA ALA A 40 -8.98 27.64 7.31
C ALA A 40 -9.08 27.76 8.84
N ALA A 41 -10.30 27.82 9.38
CA ALA A 41 -10.45 27.64 10.83
C ALA A 41 -9.89 26.27 11.23
N GLU A 42 -9.29 26.16 12.42
CA GLU A 42 -8.67 24.92 12.90
C GLU A 42 -9.53 23.66 12.72
N PRO A 43 -10.82 23.62 13.13
CA PRO A 43 -11.65 22.43 12.94
C PRO A 43 -11.86 22.09 11.45
N GLU A 44 -11.97 23.10 10.58
CA GLU A 44 -12.12 22.90 9.15
C GLU A 44 -10.83 22.40 8.50
N ALA A 45 -9.68 22.91 8.94
CA ALA A 45 -8.37 22.50 8.47
C ALA A 45 -8.06 21.05 8.86
N ILE A 46 -8.40 20.65 10.09
CA ILE A 46 -8.32 19.25 10.56
C ILE A 46 -9.26 18.36 9.75
N ALA A 47 -10.52 18.77 9.57
CA ALA A 47 -11.49 18.01 8.77
C ALA A 47 -11.03 17.84 7.32
N HIS A 48 -10.42 18.88 6.75
CA HIS A 48 -9.84 18.83 5.41
C HIS A 48 -8.68 17.83 5.33
N ALA A 49 -7.74 17.87 6.28
CA ALA A 49 -6.60 16.94 6.33
C ALA A 49 -7.08 15.48 6.41
N ASN A 50 -8.10 15.21 7.22
CA ASN A 50 -8.70 13.89 7.43
C ASN A 50 -9.61 13.38 6.30
N LYS A 51 -9.82 14.16 5.22
CA LYS A 51 -10.67 13.71 4.11
C LYS A 51 -10.13 12.39 3.54
N PRO A 52 -10.99 11.36 3.33
CA PRO A 52 -10.58 10.09 2.73
C PRO A 52 -9.87 10.24 1.39
N PHE A 53 -10.25 11.26 0.60
CA PHE A 53 -9.59 11.60 -0.65
C PHE A 53 -8.11 11.97 -0.44
N ASN A 54 -7.81 12.79 0.57
CA ASN A 54 -6.44 13.23 0.87
C ASN A 54 -5.61 12.06 1.41
N LEU A 55 -6.17 11.28 2.33
CA LEU A 55 -5.54 10.06 2.85
C LEU A 55 -5.17 9.11 1.72
N ASN A 56 -6.10 8.79 0.81
CA ASN A 56 -5.83 7.93 -0.34
C ASN A 56 -4.76 8.52 -1.29
N LYS A 57 -4.85 9.82 -1.58
CA LYS A 57 -3.90 10.51 -2.45
C LYS A 57 -2.48 10.45 -1.90
N TYR A 58 -2.28 10.75 -0.62
CA TYR A 58 -0.97 10.72 0.02
C TYR A 58 -0.47 9.29 0.23
N SER A 59 -1.34 8.35 0.61
CA SER A 59 -0.98 6.92 0.73
C SER A 59 -0.39 6.36 -0.56
N LYS A 60 -1.01 6.67 -1.71
CA LYS A 60 -0.47 6.29 -3.03
C LYS A 60 0.89 6.93 -3.30
N LYS A 61 1.06 8.21 -2.96
CA LYS A 61 2.35 8.91 -3.10
C LYS A 61 3.43 8.30 -2.20
N PHE A 62 3.09 7.89 -0.98
CA PHE A 62 4.03 7.24 -0.07
C PHE A 62 4.50 5.90 -0.63
N CYS A 63 3.58 5.05 -1.10
CA CYS A 63 3.94 3.79 -1.74
C CYS A 63 4.75 4.00 -3.02
N GLN A 64 4.39 5.01 -3.82
CA GLN A 64 5.09 5.33 -5.06
C GLN A 64 6.53 5.78 -4.80
N SER A 65 6.76 6.64 -3.80
CA SER A 65 8.10 7.14 -3.48
C SER A 65 9.04 6.03 -2.96
N GLN A 66 8.48 4.94 -2.43
CA GLN A 66 9.24 3.76 -1.99
C GLN A 66 9.34 2.65 -3.06
N GLY A 67 8.91 2.92 -4.30
CA GLY A 67 9.00 1.96 -5.39
C GLY A 67 7.94 0.86 -5.39
N TYR A 68 6.85 1.01 -4.63
CA TYR A 68 5.70 0.09 -4.65
C TYR A 68 4.63 0.49 -5.69
N GLY A 69 4.81 1.63 -6.35
CA GLY A 69 3.86 2.16 -7.33
C GLY A 69 2.59 2.70 -6.68
N TRP A 70 1.47 2.60 -7.37
CA TRP A 70 0.20 3.21 -6.96
C TRP A 70 -0.70 2.27 -6.13
N HIS A 71 -0.24 1.06 -5.86
CA HIS A 71 -1.00 0.06 -5.11
C HIS A 71 -0.79 0.20 -3.60
N VAL A 72 -1.89 0.57 -2.94
CA VAL A 72 -2.04 0.58 -1.48
C VAL A 72 -2.90 -0.63 -1.14
N GLU A 73 -2.44 -1.47 -0.22
CA GLU A 73 -3.25 -2.58 0.30
C GLU A 73 -4.21 -2.07 1.37
N ALA A 74 -3.71 -1.27 2.32
CA ALA A 74 -4.50 -0.73 3.41
C ALA A 74 -3.91 0.57 3.96
N ILE A 75 -4.77 1.43 4.50
CA ILE A 75 -4.39 2.52 5.40
C ILE A 75 -4.69 2.01 6.80
N LYS A 76 -3.65 1.76 7.60
CA LYS A 76 -3.75 1.17 8.94
C LYS A 76 -4.06 2.23 10.00
N ASP A 77 -3.47 3.41 9.83
CA ASP A 77 -3.67 4.55 10.72
C ASP A 77 -3.70 5.84 9.88
N ASN A 78 -4.65 6.72 10.19
CA ASN A 78 -4.77 8.03 9.56
C ASN A 78 -3.80 9.04 10.17
N GLY A 79 -3.16 8.72 11.30
CA GLY A 79 -2.21 9.58 11.98
C GLY A 79 -2.88 10.68 12.81
N LYS A 80 -2.08 11.67 13.21
CA LYS A 80 -2.50 12.79 14.06
C LYS A 80 -2.50 14.09 13.28
N ALA A 81 -3.56 14.88 13.44
CA ALA A 81 -3.60 16.21 12.85
C ALA A 81 -2.70 17.18 13.61
N VAL A 82 -1.75 17.77 12.89
CA VAL A 82 -0.85 18.82 13.38
C VAL A 82 -1.11 20.08 12.57
N CYS A 83 -1.31 21.19 13.26
CA CYS A 83 -1.72 22.45 12.67
C CYS A 83 -0.67 23.54 12.92
N GLN A 84 -0.36 24.29 11.87
CA GLN A 84 0.52 25.45 11.93
C GLN A 84 -0.28 26.73 11.70
N ASP A 85 0.15 27.81 12.36
CA ASP A 85 -0.44 29.13 12.17
C ASP A 85 -0.13 29.70 10.80
N CYS A 86 -1.15 30.26 10.16
CA CYS A 86 -0.98 30.99 8.92
C CYS A 86 -0.55 32.44 9.20
N GLY A 87 0.42 32.92 8.43
CA GLY A 87 0.88 34.31 8.49
C GLY A 87 0.09 35.28 7.59
N GLY A 88 0.36 36.58 7.75
CA GLY A 88 -0.13 37.64 6.87
C GLY A 88 -1.64 37.85 6.91
N VAL A 89 -2.26 37.99 5.73
CA VAL A 89 -3.71 38.23 5.55
C VAL A 89 -4.59 37.09 6.08
N ASN A 90 -4.00 35.95 6.44
CA ASN A 90 -4.68 34.79 7.00
C ASN A 90 -4.36 34.58 8.49
N ALA A 91 -3.88 35.62 9.19
CA ALA A 91 -3.66 35.57 10.64
C ALA A 91 -4.92 35.08 11.37
N GLY A 92 -4.73 34.16 12.31
CA GLY A 92 -5.83 33.51 13.06
C GLY A 92 -6.42 32.27 12.39
N LYS A 93 -5.99 31.92 11.17
CA LYS A 93 -6.32 30.64 10.52
C LYS A 93 -5.16 29.64 10.67
N LYS A 94 -5.48 28.36 10.48
CA LYS A 94 -4.55 27.24 10.57
C LYS A 94 -4.41 26.51 9.23
N GLN A 95 -3.25 25.92 9.04
CA GLN A 95 -2.96 24.97 7.98
C GLN A 95 -2.57 23.64 8.65
N CYS A 96 -3.33 22.58 8.40
CA CYS A 96 -3.11 21.29 9.06
C CYS A 96 -2.67 20.20 8.08
N HIS A 97 -1.85 19.28 8.59
CA HIS A 97 -1.48 18.02 7.95
C HIS A 97 -1.61 16.88 8.95
N LEU A 98 -1.59 15.66 8.45
CA LEU A 98 -1.51 14.44 9.25
C LEU A 98 -0.06 13.97 9.35
N GLU A 99 0.37 13.67 10.57
CA GLU A 99 1.65 13.03 10.90
C GLU A 99 1.45 11.57 11.29
N ASP A 100 2.46 10.75 11.05
CA ASP A 100 2.46 9.32 11.39
C ASP A 100 1.33 8.52 10.71
N VAL A 101 1.00 8.84 9.46
CA VAL A 101 0.04 8.04 8.67
C VAL A 101 0.70 6.70 8.33
N VAL A 102 0.06 5.60 8.73
CA VAL A 102 0.59 4.24 8.51
C VAL A 102 -0.15 3.57 7.37
N VAL A 103 0.57 3.19 6.32
CA VAL A 103 0.03 2.58 5.11
C VAL A 103 0.75 1.28 4.79
N THR A 104 0.00 0.25 4.40
CA THR A 104 0.56 -0.99 3.85
C THR A 104 0.60 -0.88 2.33
N CYS A 105 1.80 -0.80 1.79
CA CYS A 105 2.06 -0.80 0.36
C CYS A 105 2.22 -2.23 -0.16
N LYS A 106 1.81 -2.46 -1.40
CA LYS A 106 1.89 -3.76 -2.06
C LYS A 106 2.45 -3.60 -3.46
N ARG A 107 3.41 -4.46 -3.80
CA ARG A 107 3.93 -4.57 -5.17
C ARG A 107 4.14 -6.03 -5.54
N ILE A 108 4.14 -6.32 -6.83
CA ILE A 108 4.50 -7.65 -7.32
C ILE A 108 6.00 -7.87 -7.07
N LYS A 109 6.36 -9.03 -6.54
CA LYS A 109 7.76 -9.44 -6.39
C LYS A 109 8.37 -9.56 -7.79
N PRO A 110 9.52 -8.92 -8.07
CA PRO A 110 10.19 -9.09 -9.35
C PRO A 110 10.43 -10.59 -9.64
N GLY A 111 10.02 -11.05 -10.83
CA GLY A 111 10.15 -12.44 -11.26
C GLY A 111 9.01 -13.39 -10.86
N SER A 112 8.00 -12.95 -10.09
CA SER A 112 6.85 -13.81 -9.73
C SER A 112 5.77 -13.90 -10.80
N VAL A 113 5.62 -12.85 -11.60
CA VAL A 113 4.98 -12.93 -12.91
C VAL A 113 6.10 -13.03 -13.94
N GLY A 114 5.98 -13.94 -14.91
CA GLY A 114 6.86 -14.01 -16.07
C GLY A 114 6.73 -12.71 -16.87
N MET A 115 7.38 -11.66 -16.42
CA MET A 115 7.43 -10.38 -17.10
C MET A 115 8.25 -10.60 -18.35
N LEU A 116 7.56 -10.93 -19.44
CA LEU A 116 8.14 -11.12 -20.76
C LEU A 116 8.99 -9.86 -21.03
N PRO A 117 10.33 -10.00 -21.21
CA PRO A 117 11.14 -8.86 -21.61
C PRO A 117 10.49 -8.29 -22.87
N GLY A 118 10.17 -7.00 -22.82
CA GLY A 118 9.66 -6.29 -23.99
C GLY A 118 10.59 -6.58 -25.15
N LYS A 119 10.06 -7.16 -26.23
CA LYS A 119 10.82 -7.28 -27.47
C LYS A 119 11.28 -5.87 -27.83
N SER A 120 12.60 -5.67 -27.77
CA SER A 120 13.30 -4.53 -28.37
C SER A 120 13.11 -4.54 -29.88
#